data_AF-A0A1G6AY85-F1
#
_entry.id   AF-A0A1G6AY85-F1
#
_cell.length_a   1.000
_cell.length_b   1.000
_cell.length_c   1.000
_cell.angle_alpha   90.00
_cell.angle_beta   90.00
_cell.angle_gamma   90.00
#
_symmetry.space_group_name_H-M   'P 1'
#
loop_
_entity.id
_entity.type
_entity.pdbx_description
1 polymer ?
#
loop_
_entity_poly.entity_id
_entity_poly.type
_entity_poly.pdbx_seq_one_letter_code
_entity_poly.pdbx_strand_id
1 'polypeptide(L)'
;MSRKNWVFICNTSQYDIIAAFSNLNELYWKQSVNVSVGDTVYIYVGKPYSAIMYKCKVLEVDSEKDLIDDSPYVVNGYNFEDYGRYMRIKLEKSFDEDEFPLESLKENGLKTVQGPSIISDSLLNYLENKTNSGVDDIRVLFCNIAYMQFYAGTTDGDVPVNGGEYVKIHHDALEKYNYHEESDGFVYGFVETKYQDGFESGKYPKQIHIENIDKAYAGQDSIDNVTVIFCAKSDLYRKTVIVGWYKNATVYRNRMFFDDRQYNLKAKYSECVLLDEMDRNYVINRAKSSEDKVGMGQSNVWYANKKAEEIKVKQDVLRYIDNYKNAENKRNFIKPIPEDKEEQVKHALGLDDESLKEYAEATVSKEPVAVSVSTKRFERSAYIAEYAKRRANGICQLCKEPAPFKKPDGTPFLETHHIIELANGGSDSIDNTVALCPNCHRKMHYGKKSVDDIRKLQESNIKSNSSVGVGAKVKHTRYGQGKIIEIRDDDATIVFGNQKKLIRLSSALTNGIISLL
;
A
#
# COMPACT_ATOMS: atom_id res chain seq x y z
N MET A 1 16.48 -2.26 -25.88
CA MET A 1 17.75 -2.89 -25.45
C MET A 1 17.46 -3.70 -24.18
N SER A 2 18.03 -4.90 -24.02
CA SER A 2 17.84 -5.65 -22.77
C SER A 2 18.55 -4.91 -21.64
N ARG A 3 17.90 -4.80 -20.48
CA ARG A 3 18.50 -4.18 -19.29
C ARG A 3 19.62 -5.08 -18.78
N LYS A 4 20.76 -4.49 -18.46
CA LYS A 4 21.92 -5.22 -17.92
C LYS A 4 22.02 -5.03 -16.41
N ASN A 5 22.66 -5.99 -15.76
CA ASN A 5 22.97 -5.96 -14.35
C ASN A 5 24.49 -5.89 -14.19
N TRP A 6 24.96 -4.95 -13.37
CA TRP A 6 26.38 -4.64 -13.20
C TRP A 6 26.80 -4.79 -11.74
N VAL A 7 28.05 -5.19 -11.50
CA VAL A 7 28.73 -5.00 -10.22
C VAL A 7 29.68 -3.83 -10.37
N PHE A 8 29.53 -2.82 -9.51
CA PHE A 8 30.47 -1.72 -9.35
C PHE A 8 31.18 -1.85 -8.00
N ILE A 9 32.40 -1.32 -7.90
CA ILE A 9 33.21 -1.43 -6.69
C ILE A 9 33.34 -0.06 -6.04
N CYS A 10 33.05 0.00 -4.74
CA CYS A 10 33.32 1.13 -3.88
C CYS A 10 34.57 0.87 -3.03
N ASN A 11 35.58 1.72 -3.19
CA ASN A 11 36.72 1.74 -2.29
C ASN A 11 36.42 2.67 -1.12
N THR A 12 36.21 2.09 0.06
CA THR A 12 35.93 2.79 1.32
C THR A 12 37.02 3.78 1.75
N SER A 13 38.26 3.62 1.25
CA SER A 13 39.34 4.59 1.49
C SER A 13 39.25 5.85 0.63
N GLN A 14 38.40 5.84 -0.41
CA GLN A 14 38.20 6.93 -1.36
C GLN A 14 36.81 7.56 -1.26
N TYR A 15 35.80 6.78 -0.86
CA TYR A 15 34.42 7.25 -0.77
C TYR A 15 33.66 6.52 0.36
N ASP A 16 33.06 7.29 1.26
CA ASP A 16 32.23 6.79 2.36
C ASP A 16 30.80 6.57 1.87
N ILE A 17 30.62 5.45 1.16
CA ILE A 17 29.32 5.06 0.62
C ILE A 17 28.27 4.77 1.71
N ILE A 18 28.71 4.38 2.91
CA ILE A 18 27.82 4.09 4.03
C ILE A 18 27.18 5.40 4.50
N ALA A 19 28.00 6.42 4.75
CA ALA A 19 27.50 7.74 5.11
C ALA A 19 26.71 8.39 3.96
N ALA A 20 27.13 8.20 2.72
CA ALA A 20 26.43 8.73 1.54
C ALA A 20 25.00 8.18 1.46
N PHE A 21 24.80 6.85 1.46
CA PHE A 21 23.46 6.26 1.39
C PHE A 21 22.66 6.36 2.70
N SER A 22 23.30 6.68 3.83
CA SER A 22 22.57 7.02 5.06
C SER A 22 21.87 8.38 4.97
N ASN A 23 22.34 9.28 4.10
CA ASN A 23 21.86 10.66 4.00
C ASN A 23 21.22 10.99 2.64
N LEU A 24 21.56 10.24 1.59
CA LEU A 24 21.13 10.48 0.23
C LEU A 24 20.48 9.22 -0.36
N ASN A 25 19.40 9.39 -1.12
CA ASN A 25 18.77 8.30 -1.87
C ASN A 25 19.30 8.17 -3.30
N GLU A 26 20.04 9.17 -3.79
CA GLU A 26 20.60 9.24 -5.14
C GLU A 26 22.04 9.76 -5.09
N LEU A 27 22.91 9.21 -5.93
CA LEU A 27 24.32 9.60 -6.02
C LEU A 27 24.74 9.77 -7.48
N TYR A 28 25.73 10.63 -7.73
CA TYR A 28 26.49 10.59 -8.97
C TYR A 28 27.62 9.59 -8.84
N TRP A 29 27.62 8.58 -9.71
CA TRP A 29 28.65 7.57 -9.76
C TRP A 29 29.47 7.71 -11.04
N LYS A 30 30.78 7.46 -10.94
CA LYS A 30 31.68 7.47 -12.10
C LYS A 30 31.23 6.43 -13.14
N GLN A 31 31.00 6.86 -14.37
CA GLN A 31 30.62 5.97 -15.47
C GLN A 31 31.85 5.55 -16.28
N SER A 32 32.56 4.52 -15.80
CA SER A 32 33.74 3.97 -16.50
C SER A 32 33.40 2.94 -17.59
N VAL A 33 32.12 2.59 -17.77
CA VAL A 33 31.63 1.61 -18.75
C VAL A 33 30.33 2.10 -19.40
N ASN A 34 29.92 1.52 -20.52
CA ASN A 34 28.71 1.92 -21.24
C ASN A 34 27.46 1.29 -20.59
N VAL A 35 26.98 1.93 -19.52
CA VAL A 35 25.72 1.62 -18.83
C VAL A 35 24.56 2.31 -19.55
N SER A 36 23.35 1.73 -19.49
CA SER A 36 22.13 2.36 -20.00
C SER A 36 21.21 2.82 -18.87
N VAL A 37 20.40 3.85 -19.12
CA VAL A 37 19.29 4.20 -18.23
C VAL A 37 18.38 2.99 -18.03
N GLY A 38 18.08 2.69 -16.76
CA GLY A 38 17.29 1.53 -16.37
C GLY A 38 18.09 0.24 -16.16
N ASP A 39 19.40 0.24 -16.36
CA ASP A 39 20.27 -0.85 -15.87
C ASP A 39 20.28 -0.90 -14.34
N THR A 40 20.60 -2.08 -13.79
CA THR A 40 20.76 -2.29 -12.35
C THR A 40 22.23 -2.30 -11.99
N VAL A 41 22.60 -1.63 -10.91
CA VAL A 41 23.97 -1.59 -10.37
C VAL A 41 23.95 -2.17 -8.97
N TYR A 42 24.68 -3.27 -8.75
CA TYR A 42 25.00 -3.79 -7.43
C TYR A 42 26.36 -3.23 -7.01
N ILE A 43 26.47 -2.68 -5.81
CA ILE A 43 27.71 -2.07 -5.32
C ILE A 43 28.38 -3.00 -4.32
N TYR A 44 29.55 -3.50 -4.72
CA TYR A 44 30.49 -4.20 -3.87
C TYR A 44 31.31 -3.19 -3.07
N VAL A 45 31.19 -3.22 -1.75
CA VAL A 45 31.94 -2.38 -0.84
C VAL A 45 33.22 -3.11 -0.44
N GLY A 46 34.37 -2.45 -0.65
CA GLY A 46 35.68 -2.98 -0.31
C GLY A 46 35.90 -3.18 1.20
N LYS A 47 37.13 -3.49 1.61
CA LYS A 47 37.46 -3.71 3.03
C LYS A 47 37.02 -2.52 3.90
N PRO A 48 36.55 -2.74 5.14
CA PRO A 48 36.50 -4.03 5.85
C PRO A 48 35.36 -4.95 5.40
N TYR A 49 34.29 -4.42 4.79
CA TYR A 49 33.05 -5.14 4.47
C TYR A 49 33.25 -6.29 3.48
N SER A 50 33.92 -6.03 2.35
CA SER A 50 34.17 -7.03 1.31
C SER A 50 32.90 -7.79 0.86
N ALA A 51 31.82 -7.05 0.59
CA ALA A 51 30.50 -7.60 0.30
C ALA A 51 29.70 -6.70 -0.66
N ILE A 52 28.68 -7.26 -1.33
CA ILE A 52 27.67 -6.41 -2.01
C ILE A 52 26.68 -5.90 -0.96
N MET A 53 26.58 -4.58 -0.82
CA MET A 53 25.74 -3.95 0.21
C MET A 53 24.62 -3.08 -0.36
N TYR A 54 24.65 -2.77 -1.66
CA TYR A 54 23.64 -1.91 -2.27
C TYR A 54 23.21 -2.40 -3.63
N LYS A 55 21.91 -2.26 -3.92
CA LYS A 55 21.32 -2.40 -5.25
C LYS A 55 20.73 -1.05 -5.65
N CYS A 56 21.09 -0.59 -6.83
CA CYS A 56 20.73 0.72 -7.34
C CYS A 56 20.18 0.65 -8.77
N LYS A 57 19.37 1.63 -9.11
CA LYS A 57 18.84 1.85 -10.46
C LYS A 57 19.57 2.98 -11.15
N VAL A 58 19.99 2.79 -12.40
CA VAL A 58 20.55 3.89 -13.20
C VAL A 58 19.41 4.75 -13.73
N LEU A 59 19.41 6.03 -13.35
CA LEU A 59 18.42 7.02 -13.77
C LEU A 59 18.90 7.88 -14.94
N GLU A 60 20.19 8.11 -15.04
CA GLU A 60 20.82 9.00 -16.01
C GLU A 60 22.24 8.53 -16.33
N VAL A 61 22.71 8.77 -17.55
CA VAL A 61 24.05 8.39 -18.03
C VAL A 61 24.65 9.54 -18.84
N ASP A 62 25.98 9.54 -18.98
CA ASP A 62 26.75 10.54 -19.74
C ASP A 62 26.46 11.98 -19.29
N SER A 63 26.22 12.17 -17.98
CA SER A 63 25.90 13.47 -17.38
C SER A 63 27.18 14.24 -17.02
N GLU A 64 27.18 15.55 -17.31
CA GLU A 64 28.15 16.51 -16.77
C GLU A 64 27.68 16.83 -15.33
N LYS A 65 28.50 16.52 -14.32
CA LYS A 65 28.13 16.53 -12.89
C LYS A 65 27.59 17.91 -12.47
N ASP A 66 26.32 18.05 -12.07
CA ASP A 66 25.82 19.41 -11.74
C ASP A 66 24.70 19.59 -10.68
N LEU A 67 24.22 18.56 -9.93
CA LEU A 67 23.08 18.79 -9.02
C LEU A 67 23.10 18.15 -7.61
N ILE A 68 23.89 17.10 -7.37
CA ILE A 68 23.96 16.43 -6.05
C ILE A 68 25.35 16.67 -5.48
N ASP A 69 25.42 17.37 -4.35
CA ASP A 69 26.67 17.58 -3.62
C ASP A 69 26.98 16.37 -2.74
N ASP A 70 27.67 15.40 -3.33
CA ASP A 70 28.20 14.22 -2.64
C ASP A 70 29.68 14.35 -2.27
N SER A 71 30.25 15.55 -2.47
CA SER A 71 31.64 15.86 -2.11
C SER A 71 31.97 15.65 -0.63
N PRO A 72 31.04 15.81 0.35
CA PRO A 72 31.33 15.55 1.75
C PRO A 72 31.70 14.10 2.07
N TYR A 73 31.34 13.14 1.20
CA TYR A 73 31.60 11.72 1.39
C TYR A 73 32.86 11.24 0.69
N VAL A 74 33.57 12.12 -0.02
CA VAL A 74 34.88 11.81 -0.61
C VAL A 74 35.93 11.80 0.49
N VAL A 75 36.66 10.70 0.61
CA VAL A 75 37.63 10.48 1.70
C VAL A 75 39.05 10.80 1.25
N ASN A 76 39.86 11.39 2.15
CA ASN A 76 41.30 11.62 2.01
C ASN A 76 41.77 12.49 0.84
N GLY A 77 41.02 13.53 0.46
CA GLY A 77 41.46 14.48 -0.57
C GLY A 77 41.73 13.84 -1.94
N TYR A 78 41.12 12.68 -2.19
CA TYR A 78 41.20 12.02 -3.48
C TYR A 78 40.54 12.95 -4.51
N ASN A 79 41.30 13.42 -5.48
CA ASN A 79 40.82 14.41 -6.43
C ASN A 79 39.73 13.75 -7.31
N PHE A 80 38.47 13.95 -6.95
CA PHE A 80 37.29 13.58 -7.75
C PHE A 80 37.09 14.52 -8.96
N GLU A 81 38.12 15.29 -9.28
CA GLU A 81 38.18 16.17 -10.42
C GLU A 81 38.51 15.33 -11.66
N ASP A 82 37.51 15.22 -12.54
CA ASP A 82 37.66 14.91 -13.95
C ASP A 82 37.69 13.43 -14.38
N TYR A 83 36.55 12.74 -14.18
CA TYR A 83 36.30 11.43 -14.80
C TYR A 83 35.54 11.48 -16.14
N GLY A 84 35.24 12.68 -16.64
CA GLY A 84 34.57 12.92 -17.92
C GLY A 84 33.07 12.55 -17.99
N ARG A 85 32.64 11.41 -17.44
CA ARG A 85 31.24 10.94 -17.52
C ARG A 85 30.72 10.39 -16.19
N TYR A 86 29.54 10.84 -15.80
CA TYR A 86 28.85 10.37 -14.61
C TYR A 86 27.50 9.75 -14.96
N MET A 87 27.07 8.81 -14.13
CA MET A 87 25.72 8.27 -14.12
C MET A 87 25.05 8.65 -12.79
N ARG A 88 23.75 8.93 -12.82
CA ARG A 88 22.97 9.12 -11.60
C ARG A 88 22.31 7.81 -11.23
N ILE A 89 22.59 7.32 -10.02
CA ILE A 89 22.05 6.08 -9.50
C ILE A 89 21.14 6.37 -8.31
N LYS A 90 20.05 5.61 -8.20
CA LYS A 90 19.11 5.66 -7.07
C LYS A 90 19.16 4.37 -6.29
N LEU A 91 19.27 4.47 -4.96
CA LEU A 91 19.21 3.32 -4.08
C LEU A 91 17.84 2.64 -4.19
N GLU A 92 17.83 1.33 -4.47
CA GLU A 92 16.63 0.50 -4.44
C GLU A 92 16.60 -0.39 -3.19
N LYS A 93 17.75 -0.91 -2.76
CA LYS A 93 17.85 -1.79 -1.59
C LYS A 93 19.25 -1.75 -0.98
N SER A 94 19.32 -1.83 0.36
CA SER A 94 20.54 -2.09 1.13
C SER A 94 20.56 -3.54 1.62
N PHE A 95 21.76 -4.07 1.82
CA PHE A 95 22.02 -5.40 2.36
C PHE A 95 23.03 -5.30 3.50
N ASP A 96 22.89 -6.19 4.48
CA ASP A 96 23.89 -6.35 5.55
C ASP A 96 25.17 -7.00 4.99
N GLU A 97 26.31 -6.77 5.67
CA GLU A 97 27.64 -7.17 5.19
C GLU A 97 27.82 -8.71 5.07
N ASP A 98 26.99 -9.49 5.75
CA ASP A 98 26.98 -10.95 5.76
C ASP A 98 25.98 -11.56 4.75
N GLU A 99 25.12 -10.75 4.13
CA GLU A 99 24.18 -11.23 3.11
C GLU A 99 24.92 -11.63 1.82
N PHE A 100 25.91 -10.86 1.38
CA PHE A 100 26.62 -11.13 0.12
C PHE A 100 28.14 -10.98 0.25
N PRO A 101 28.79 -11.78 1.13
CA PRO A 101 30.23 -11.72 1.33
C PRO A 101 30.99 -12.21 0.09
N LEU A 102 32.22 -11.71 -0.10
CA LEU A 102 33.07 -11.99 -1.26
C LEU A 102 33.18 -13.47 -1.62
N GLU A 103 33.34 -14.35 -0.63
CA GLU A 103 33.52 -15.79 -0.88
C GLU A 103 32.29 -16.41 -1.54
N SER A 104 31.08 -16.12 -1.02
CA SER A 104 29.84 -16.59 -1.63
C SER A 104 29.62 -15.99 -3.02
N LEU A 105 30.02 -14.74 -3.24
CA LEU A 105 29.93 -14.12 -4.57
C LEU A 105 30.84 -14.82 -5.58
N LYS A 106 32.08 -15.17 -5.21
CA LYS A 106 33.01 -15.91 -6.08
C LYS A 106 32.47 -17.29 -6.42
N GLU A 107 31.99 -18.03 -5.42
CA GLU A 107 31.38 -19.35 -5.60
C GLU A 107 30.22 -19.32 -6.60
N ASN A 108 29.47 -18.22 -6.64
CA ASN A 108 28.30 -18.04 -7.50
C ASN A 108 28.60 -17.30 -8.82
N GLY A 109 29.88 -17.05 -9.14
CA GLY A 109 30.29 -16.60 -10.46
C GLY A 109 30.78 -15.14 -10.55
N LEU A 110 31.08 -14.49 -9.43
CA LEU A 110 31.81 -13.23 -9.42
C LEU A 110 33.28 -13.46 -9.80
N LYS A 111 33.68 -12.90 -10.94
CA LYS A 111 35.03 -13.12 -11.51
C LYS A 111 36.10 -12.17 -10.98
N THR A 112 35.74 -10.91 -10.73
CA THR A 112 36.69 -9.87 -10.32
C THR A 112 36.03 -8.80 -9.48
N VAL A 113 36.81 -8.20 -8.58
CA VAL A 113 36.46 -7.02 -7.77
C VAL A 113 37.43 -5.86 -8.05
N GLN A 114 38.10 -5.86 -9.21
CA GLN A 114 39.06 -4.83 -9.59
C GLN A 114 38.46 -3.68 -10.41
N GLY A 115 37.28 -3.88 -11.00
CA GLY A 115 36.59 -2.86 -11.79
C GLY A 115 35.17 -3.29 -12.16
N PRO A 116 34.35 -2.38 -12.71
CA PRO A 116 32.97 -2.70 -13.03
C PRO A 116 32.84 -3.86 -14.00
N SER A 117 31.90 -4.77 -13.74
CA SER A 117 31.71 -5.98 -14.53
C SER A 117 30.24 -6.31 -14.71
N ILE A 118 29.91 -6.98 -15.82
CA ILE A 118 28.55 -7.49 -16.07
C ILE A 118 28.33 -8.73 -15.20
N ILE A 119 27.18 -8.78 -14.54
CA ILE A 119 26.77 -9.92 -13.73
C ILE A 119 26.41 -11.09 -14.65
N SER A 120 27.01 -12.25 -14.41
CA SER A 120 26.67 -13.49 -15.11
C SER A 120 25.28 -14.00 -14.68
N ASP A 121 24.60 -14.78 -15.52
CA ASP A 121 23.28 -15.32 -15.16
C ASP A 121 23.31 -16.13 -13.86
N SER A 122 24.39 -16.88 -13.60
CA SER A 122 24.61 -17.61 -12.35
C SER A 122 24.63 -16.68 -11.14
N LEU A 123 25.43 -15.60 -11.21
CA LEU A 123 25.57 -14.65 -10.12
C LEU A 123 24.28 -13.85 -9.94
N LEU A 124 23.62 -13.47 -11.04
CA LEU A 124 22.34 -12.78 -11.00
C LEU A 124 21.28 -13.64 -10.33
N ASN A 125 21.18 -14.92 -10.71
CA ASN A 125 20.28 -15.86 -10.08
C ASN A 125 20.60 -16.01 -8.59
N TYR A 126 21.87 -16.08 -8.18
CA TYR A 126 22.22 -16.14 -6.77
C TYR A 126 21.78 -14.87 -6.00
N LEU A 127 22.08 -13.68 -6.55
CA LEU A 127 21.70 -12.41 -5.95
C LEU A 127 20.17 -12.30 -5.86
N GLU A 128 19.46 -12.55 -6.95
CA GLU A 128 18.00 -12.49 -6.99
C GLU A 128 17.37 -13.56 -6.09
N ASN A 129 17.83 -14.80 -6.17
CA ASN A 129 17.32 -15.90 -5.34
C ASN A 129 17.60 -15.68 -3.87
N LYS A 130 18.75 -15.13 -3.45
CA LYS A 130 18.99 -14.82 -2.02
C LYS A 130 18.24 -13.57 -1.56
N THR A 131 18.01 -12.60 -2.45
CA THR A 131 17.06 -11.51 -2.16
C THR A 131 15.60 -11.96 -2.13
N ASN A 132 15.29 -13.10 -2.77
CA ASN A 132 13.98 -13.74 -2.84
C ASN A 132 13.92 -15.03 -1.97
N SER A 133 14.96 -15.40 -1.22
CA SER A 133 15.09 -16.73 -0.61
C SER A 133 14.23 -16.87 0.65
N GLY A 134 13.57 -15.79 1.05
CA GLY A 134 12.47 -15.83 1.99
C GLY A 134 11.10 -16.01 1.33
N VAL A 135 10.97 -15.97 0.00
CA VAL A 135 9.70 -15.90 -0.76
C VAL A 135 9.43 -17.20 -1.54
N ASP A 136 10.47 -17.83 -2.09
CA ASP A 136 10.32 -19.08 -2.85
C ASP A 136 9.94 -20.28 -1.97
N ASP A 137 10.47 -20.33 -0.73
CA ASP A 137 10.14 -21.32 0.29
C ASP A 137 8.78 -21.07 1.00
N ILE A 138 8.13 -19.92 0.74
CA ILE A 138 6.79 -19.66 1.31
C ILE A 138 5.78 -20.54 0.59
N ARG A 139 5.08 -21.36 1.37
CA ARG A 139 3.94 -22.15 0.90
C ARG A 139 2.77 -21.21 0.61
N VAL A 140 2.19 -21.28 -0.58
CA VAL A 140 1.10 -20.39 -1.00
C VAL A 140 -0.06 -21.19 -1.57
N LEU A 141 -1.27 -20.76 -1.25
CA LEU A 141 -2.51 -21.26 -1.84
C LEU A 141 -3.42 -20.10 -2.23
N PHE A 142 -3.81 -20.01 -3.50
CA PHE A 142 -4.82 -19.05 -3.95
C PHE A 142 -6.22 -19.69 -3.93
N CYS A 143 -7.17 -19.03 -3.28
CA CYS A 143 -8.55 -19.47 -3.07
C CYS A 143 -9.51 -18.49 -3.74
N ASN A 144 -10.28 -18.95 -4.73
CA ASN A 144 -11.33 -18.16 -5.37
C ASN A 144 -12.65 -18.40 -4.66
N ILE A 145 -13.19 -17.34 -4.06
CA ILE A 145 -14.43 -17.34 -3.27
C ILE A 145 -15.44 -16.35 -3.86
N ALA A 146 -16.69 -16.40 -3.40
CA ALA A 146 -17.68 -15.38 -3.70
C ALA A 146 -17.26 -14.02 -3.14
N TYR A 147 -17.62 -12.93 -3.81
CA TYR A 147 -17.27 -11.58 -3.34
C TYR A 147 -18.23 -11.16 -2.22
N MET A 148 -17.68 -10.75 -1.08
CA MET A 148 -18.41 -10.23 0.09
C MET A 148 -17.65 -9.06 0.68
N GLN A 149 -18.33 -8.13 1.33
CA GLN A 149 -17.70 -6.96 1.92
C GLN A 149 -16.92 -7.31 3.19
N PHE A 150 -17.50 -8.12 4.08
CA PHE A 150 -16.97 -8.31 5.43
C PHE A 150 -16.50 -9.72 5.73
N TYR A 151 -17.10 -10.75 5.10
CA TYR A 151 -16.75 -12.15 5.35
C TYR A 151 -16.74 -12.51 6.86
N ALA A 152 -17.58 -11.85 7.66
CA ALA A 152 -17.62 -11.99 9.12
C ALA A 152 -18.99 -12.49 9.63
N GLY A 153 -19.81 -13.10 8.77
CA GLY A 153 -21.13 -13.62 9.09
C GLY A 153 -22.28 -12.96 8.33
N THR A 154 -23.51 -13.15 8.81
CA THR A 154 -24.75 -12.59 8.24
C THR A 154 -25.03 -11.21 8.82
N THR A 155 -24.65 -10.15 8.10
CA THR A 155 -25.31 -8.85 8.24
C THR A 155 -26.35 -8.72 7.12
N ASP A 156 -27.48 -8.05 7.37
CA ASP A 156 -28.61 -7.88 6.42
C ASP A 156 -28.25 -7.12 5.10
N GLY A 157 -26.96 -6.93 4.81
CA GLY A 157 -26.45 -6.31 3.58
C GLY A 157 -25.23 -7.00 2.92
N ASP A 158 -24.64 -8.04 3.51
CA ASP A 158 -23.47 -8.73 2.95
C ASP A 158 -23.86 -10.07 2.31
N VAL A 159 -24.51 -10.00 1.15
CA VAL A 159 -24.95 -11.17 0.38
C VAL A 159 -23.86 -11.55 -0.65
N PRO A 160 -23.47 -12.83 -0.74
CA PRO A 160 -22.44 -13.28 -1.69
C PRO A 160 -22.80 -12.91 -3.14
N VAL A 161 -21.94 -12.12 -3.78
CA VAL A 161 -22.08 -11.78 -5.21
C VAL A 161 -21.24 -12.73 -6.05
N ASN A 162 -21.84 -13.29 -7.11
CA ASN A 162 -21.23 -14.28 -8.02
C ASN A 162 -20.95 -15.67 -7.39
N GLY A 163 -21.64 -16.04 -6.31
CA GLY A 163 -21.63 -17.40 -5.78
C GLY A 163 -22.08 -18.45 -6.81
N GLY A 164 -21.54 -19.67 -6.72
CA GLY A 164 -21.95 -20.78 -7.60
C GLY A 164 -23.44 -21.13 -7.45
N GLU A 165 -23.93 -22.04 -8.30
CA GLU A 165 -25.34 -22.50 -8.32
C GLU A 165 -25.84 -22.99 -6.93
N TYR A 166 -24.91 -23.42 -6.08
CA TYR A 166 -25.11 -23.80 -4.67
C TYR A 166 -25.66 -22.67 -3.78
N VAL A 167 -25.25 -21.42 -4.00
CA VAL A 167 -25.67 -20.23 -3.22
C VAL A 167 -27.14 -19.88 -3.46
N LYS A 168 -27.72 -20.30 -4.60
CA LYS A 168 -29.13 -20.08 -4.93
C LYS A 168 -30.08 -21.08 -4.25
N ILE A 169 -29.56 -22.21 -3.74
CA ILE A 169 -30.38 -23.36 -3.30
C ILE A 169 -30.29 -23.59 -1.78
N HIS A 170 -29.15 -23.32 -1.13
CA HIS A 170 -28.91 -23.77 0.25
C HIS A 170 -28.83 -22.68 1.33
N HIS A 171 -29.11 -21.41 1.02
CA HIS A 171 -29.21 -20.31 2.00
C HIS A 171 -28.02 -20.12 2.98
N ASP A 172 -26.87 -20.76 2.78
CA ASP A 172 -25.69 -20.49 3.58
C ASP A 172 -24.38 -20.65 2.80
N ALA A 173 -23.74 -19.53 2.47
CA ALA A 173 -22.41 -19.54 1.89
C ALA A 173 -21.40 -19.64 3.03
N LEU A 174 -20.87 -20.83 3.30
CA LEU A 174 -19.84 -21.09 4.32
C LEU A 174 -18.63 -20.13 4.24
N GLU A 175 -18.34 -19.60 3.04
CA GLU A 175 -17.32 -18.58 2.78
C GLU A 175 -17.58 -17.25 3.54
N LYS A 176 -18.82 -16.98 3.99
CA LYS A 176 -19.21 -15.77 4.72
C LYS A 176 -18.53 -15.61 6.07
N TYR A 177 -17.86 -16.64 6.57
CA TYR A 177 -17.15 -16.64 7.84
C TYR A 177 -15.62 -16.63 7.68
N ASN A 178 -15.10 -16.39 6.47
CA ASN A 178 -13.66 -16.41 6.19
C ASN A 178 -12.85 -15.36 6.98
N TYR A 179 -13.45 -14.41 7.69
CA TYR A 179 -12.74 -13.49 8.57
C TYR A 179 -13.48 -13.30 9.91
N HIS A 180 -14.29 -14.28 10.31
CA HIS A 180 -14.95 -14.31 11.61
C HIS A 180 -13.99 -14.89 12.67
N GLU A 181 -13.67 -14.10 13.70
CA GLU A 181 -12.86 -14.51 14.85
C GLU A 181 -13.75 -15.28 15.83
N GLU A 182 -13.41 -16.55 16.07
CA GLU A 182 -14.04 -17.36 17.09
C GLU A 182 -13.50 -17.03 18.49
N SER A 183 -14.23 -17.48 19.52
CA SER A 183 -13.85 -17.26 20.93
C SER A 183 -12.46 -17.78 21.31
N ASP A 184 -11.90 -18.73 20.53
CA ASP A 184 -10.55 -19.27 20.71
C ASP A 184 -9.44 -18.44 20.05
N GLY A 185 -9.78 -17.33 19.39
CA GLY A 185 -8.86 -16.42 18.69
C GLY A 185 -8.43 -16.89 17.30
N PHE A 186 -9.11 -17.90 16.73
CA PHE A 186 -8.86 -18.39 15.38
C PHE A 186 -9.96 -17.99 14.41
N VAL A 187 -9.62 -18.02 13.12
CA VAL A 187 -10.59 -18.06 12.03
C VAL A 187 -10.61 -19.47 11.43
N TYR A 188 -11.81 -19.92 11.09
CA TYR A 188 -12.05 -21.20 10.43
C TYR A 188 -12.57 -20.91 9.02
N GLY A 189 -11.66 -20.80 8.07
CA GLY A 189 -11.95 -20.43 6.69
C GLY A 189 -12.38 -21.61 5.81
N PHE A 190 -13.10 -21.30 4.76
CA PHE A 190 -13.63 -22.23 3.79
C PHE A 190 -13.40 -21.75 2.35
N VAL A 191 -12.98 -22.69 1.49
CA VAL A 191 -13.02 -22.56 0.03
C VAL A 191 -13.72 -23.80 -0.56
N GLU A 192 -14.70 -23.60 -1.44
CA GLU A 192 -15.46 -24.71 -2.02
C GLU A 192 -14.59 -25.55 -2.97
N THR A 193 -14.53 -26.85 -2.74
CA THR A 193 -13.89 -27.83 -3.63
C THR A 193 -14.96 -28.60 -4.41
N LYS A 194 -14.98 -28.48 -5.75
CA LYS A 194 -16.01 -29.10 -6.62
C LYS A 194 -16.36 -30.54 -6.21
N TYR A 195 -17.63 -30.90 -6.16
CA TYR A 195 -18.09 -32.28 -6.06
C TYR A 195 -17.73 -33.07 -7.33
N GLN A 196 -17.49 -34.38 -7.22
CA GLN A 196 -17.15 -35.21 -8.39
C GLN A 196 -18.31 -35.27 -9.40
N ASP A 197 -19.58 -35.25 -8.97
CA ASP A 197 -20.76 -35.40 -9.85
C ASP A 197 -22.02 -34.62 -9.36
N GLY A 198 -21.83 -33.43 -8.78
CA GLY A 198 -22.94 -32.60 -8.25
C GLY A 198 -23.41 -33.00 -6.84
N PHE A 199 -24.09 -32.07 -6.18
CA PHE A 199 -24.45 -32.16 -4.75
C PHE A 199 -25.39 -33.34 -4.43
N GLU A 200 -26.22 -33.75 -5.40
CA GLU A 200 -27.26 -34.78 -5.22
C GLU A 200 -26.71 -36.23 -5.25
N SER A 201 -25.42 -36.44 -5.56
CA SER A 201 -24.88 -37.78 -5.83
C SER A 201 -24.36 -38.56 -4.62
N GLY A 202 -24.45 -38.02 -3.40
CA GLY A 202 -24.04 -38.72 -2.17
C GLY A 202 -22.55 -39.07 -2.08
N LYS A 203 -21.68 -38.45 -2.90
CA LYS A 203 -20.22 -38.63 -2.85
C LYS A 203 -19.49 -37.43 -2.26
N TYR A 204 -18.41 -37.73 -1.55
CA TYR A 204 -17.54 -36.80 -0.81
C TYR A 204 -17.02 -35.64 -1.68
N PRO A 205 -16.85 -34.44 -1.11
CA PRO A 205 -16.24 -33.29 -1.79
C PRO A 205 -14.79 -33.59 -2.22
N LYS A 206 -14.30 -32.94 -3.28
CA LYS A 206 -12.90 -33.11 -3.70
C LYS A 206 -11.94 -32.62 -2.62
N GLN A 207 -10.83 -33.31 -2.47
CA GLN A 207 -9.76 -32.95 -1.55
C GLN A 207 -8.94 -31.75 -2.06
N ILE A 208 -8.39 -30.97 -1.14
CA ILE A 208 -7.29 -30.06 -1.47
C ILE A 208 -6.02 -30.90 -1.58
N HIS A 209 -5.38 -30.87 -2.74
CA HIS A 209 -4.14 -31.60 -3.01
C HIS A 209 -2.94 -30.85 -2.41
N ILE A 210 -2.78 -30.91 -1.08
CA ILE A 210 -1.75 -30.17 -0.34
C ILE A 210 -0.32 -30.54 -0.77
N GLU A 211 -0.12 -31.70 -1.39
CA GLU A 211 1.14 -32.09 -2.04
C GLU A 211 1.54 -31.17 -3.20
N ASN A 212 0.59 -30.45 -3.78
CA ASN A 212 0.85 -29.41 -4.76
C ASN A 212 1.22 -28.08 -4.11
N ILE A 213 1.13 -27.92 -2.79
CA ILE A 213 1.73 -26.80 -2.07
C ILE A 213 3.18 -27.16 -1.74
N ASP A 214 3.39 -28.34 -1.17
CA ASP A 214 4.70 -28.87 -0.81
C ASP A 214 4.69 -30.40 -0.94
N LYS A 215 5.56 -30.95 -1.79
CA LYS A 215 5.62 -32.38 -2.10
C LYS A 215 5.91 -33.24 -0.86
N ALA A 216 6.55 -32.68 0.17
CA ALA A 216 6.83 -33.40 1.41
C ALA A 216 5.56 -33.79 2.19
N TYR A 217 4.43 -33.15 1.89
CA TYR A 217 3.14 -33.41 2.55
C TYR A 217 2.25 -34.35 1.73
N ALA A 218 2.83 -35.10 0.78
CA ALA A 218 2.14 -36.18 0.10
C ALA A 218 1.61 -37.22 1.11
N GLY A 219 0.30 -37.47 1.07
CA GLY A 219 -0.37 -38.41 1.99
C GLY A 219 -0.68 -37.86 3.39
N GLN A 220 -0.31 -36.62 3.71
CA GLN A 220 -0.66 -35.98 4.98
C GLN A 220 -2.08 -35.40 4.95
N ASP A 221 -2.71 -35.25 6.11
CA ASP A 221 -4.07 -34.69 6.23
C ASP A 221 -4.11 -33.17 6.28
N SER A 222 -3.00 -32.52 6.65
CA SER A 222 -2.89 -31.07 6.70
C SER A 222 -1.45 -30.59 6.45
N ILE A 223 -1.31 -29.30 6.16
CA ILE A 223 -0.04 -28.60 6.02
C ILE A 223 -0.10 -27.24 6.72
N ASP A 224 0.89 -26.96 7.54
CA ASP A 224 1.02 -25.70 8.27
C ASP A 224 1.91 -24.69 7.54
N ASN A 225 1.89 -23.45 8.04
CA ASN A 225 2.70 -22.34 7.57
C ASN A 225 2.43 -21.99 6.09
N VAL A 226 1.16 -22.03 5.68
CA VAL A 226 0.73 -21.63 4.34
C VAL A 226 0.22 -20.20 4.36
N THR A 227 0.66 -19.39 3.40
CA THR A 227 0.03 -18.10 3.09
C THR A 227 -1.15 -18.36 2.16
N VAL A 228 -2.36 -18.21 2.68
CA VAL A 228 -3.60 -18.44 1.92
C VAL A 228 -4.12 -17.10 1.41
N ILE A 229 -4.34 -16.98 0.11
CA ILE A 229 -4.70 -15.72 -0.56
C ILE A 229 -6.11 -15.87 -1.11
N PHE A 230 -7.02 -15.04 -0.62
CA PHE A 230 -8.40 -15.04 -1.08
C PHE A 230 -8.56 -14.08 -2.25
N CYS A 231 -9.19 -14.58 -3.30
CA CYS A 231 -9.49 -13.89 -4.53
C CYS A 231 -10.99 -13.93 -4.79
N ALA A 232 -11.57 -12.84 -5.26
CA ALA A 232 -12.98 -12.83 -5.65
C ALA A 232 -13.19 -11.91 -6.86
N LYS A 233 -14.27 -12.16 -7.61
CA LYS A 233 -14.64 -11.32 -8.75
C LYS A 233 -15.25 -10.02 -8.25
N SER A 234 -14.54 -8.91 -8.44
CA SER A 234 -15.04 -7.57 -8.16
C SER A 234 -15.93 -7.10 -9.30
N ASP A 235 -17.15 -6.67 -8.99
CA ASP A 235 -18.05 -6.05 -9.96
C ASP A 235 -17.57 -4.66 -10.37
N LEU A 236 -16.89 -3.94 -9.46
CA LEU A 236 -16.29 -2.63 -9.73
C LEU A 236 -15.24 -2.72 -10.84
N TYR A 237 -14.31 -3.67 -10.73
CA TYR A 237 -13.22 -3.85 -11.69
C TYR A 237 -13.54 -4.84 -12.82
N ARG A 238 -14.67 -5.56 -12.71
CA ARG A 238 -15.06 -6.69 -13.57
C ARG A 238 -13.97 -7.76 -13.74
N LYS A 239 -13.10 -7.89 -12.74
CA LYS A 239 -11.94 -8.79 -12.71
C LYS A 239 -11.84 -9.49 -11.37
N THR A 240 -11.13 -10.62 -11.32
CA THR A 240 -10.76 -11.26 -10.06
C THR A 240 -9.66 -10.45 -9.39
N VAL A 241 -9.87 -10.09 -8.13
CA VAL A 241 -8.95 -9.30 -7.31
C VAL A 241 -8.65 -10.03 -6.01
N ILE A 242 -7.52 -9.72 -5.38
CA ILE A 242 -7.24 -10.16 -4.01
C ILE A 242 -8.20 -9.42 -3.07
N VAL A 243 -8.86 -10.16 -2.18
CA VAL A 243 -9.75 -9.60 -1.14
C VAL A 243 -9.14 -9.65 0.25
N GLY A 244 -8.15 -10.51 0.47
CA GLY A 244 -7.43 -10.65 1.73
C GLY A 244 -6.56 -11.91 1.75
N TRP A 245 -5.92 -12.18 2.87
CA TRP A 245 -5.08 -13.36 3.07
C TRP A 245 -4.99 -13.77 4.54
N TYR A 246 -4.58 -15.02 4.75
CA TYR A 246 -4.08 -15.52 6.02
C TYR A 246 -2.57 -15.74 5.92
N LYS A 247 -1.83 -15.34 6.95
CA LYS A 247 -0.45 -15.79 7.15
C LYS A 247 -0.43 -16.98 8.10
N ASN A 248 0.55 -17.85 7.93
CA ASN A 248 0.81 -18.99 8.81
C ASN A 248 -0.41 -19.90 9.02
N ALA A 249 -1.24 -20.09 8.00
CA ALA A 249 -2.44 -20.91 8.08
C ALA A 249 -2.13 -22.40 7.99
N THR A 250 -2.99 -23.20 8.61
CA THR A 250 -3.13 -24.64 8.39
C THR A 250 -4.15 -24.88 7.28
N VAL A 251 -3.77 -25.64 6.26
CA VAL A 251 -4.66 -26.09 5.18
C VAL A 251 -4.94 -27.58 5.35
N TYR A 252 -6.22 -27.96 5.36
CA TYR A 252 -6.65 -29.35 5.50
C TYR A 252 -6.98 -29.96 4.14
N ARG A 253 -6.55 -31.20 3.92
CA ARG A 253 -6.86 -31.99 2.73
C ARG A 253 -8.36 -32.26 2.63
N ASN A 254 -8.97 -32.65 3.75
CA ASN A 254 -10.38 -32.94 3.89
C ASN A 254 -11.09 -31.80 4.64
N ARG A 255 -12.40 -31.68 4.46
CA ARG A 255 -13.21 -30.72 5.22
C ARG A 255 -13.30 -31.17 6.67
N MET A 256 -13.06 -30.23 7.57
CA MET A 256 -13.19 -30.37 9.02
C MET A 256 -14.48 -29.68 9.48
N PHE A 257 -14.86 -29.86 10.74
CA PHE A 257 -16.06 -29.24 11.33
C PHE A 257 -15.70 -28.48 12.61
N PHE A 258 -16.30 -27.31 12.79
CA PHE A 258 -16.26 -26.49 14.00
C PHE A 258 -17.66 -25.93 14.22
N ASP A 259 -18.29 -26.20 15.39
CA ASP A 259 -19.67 -25.80 15.71
C ASP A 259 -20.66 -26.00 14.54
N ASP A 260 -20.69 -27.23 14.01
CA ASP A 260 -21.51 -27.67 12.86
C ASP A 260 -21.20 -27.00 11.50
N ARG A 261 -20.19 -26.15 11.44
CA ARG A 261 -19.72 -25.47 10.22
C ARG A 261 -18.52 -26.17 9.59
N GLN A 262 -18.55 -26.37 8.27
CA GLN A 262 -17.41 -26.92 7.53
C GLN A 262 -16.30 -25.88 7.32
N TYR A 263 -15.06 -26.29 7.52
CA TYR A 263 -13.87 -25.49 7.21
C TYR A 263 -12.78 -26.35 6.58
N ASN A 264 -11.86 -25.73 5.85
CA ASN A 264 -10.65 -26.40 5.33
C ASN A 264 -9.39 -25.54 5.45
N LEU A 265 -9.50 -24.40 6.14
CA LEU A 265 -8.44 -23.46 6.45
C LEU A 265 -8.56 -23.04 7.91
N LYS A 266 -7.45 -22.98 8.66
CA LYS A 266 -7.41 -22.44 10.02
C LYS A 266 -6.24 -21.50 10.18
N ALA A 267 -6.44 -20.34 10.79
CA ALA A 267 -5.38 -19.39 11.09
C ALA A 267 -5.69 -18.60 12.37
N LYS A 268 -4.67 -18.06 13.05
CA LYS A 268 -4.90 -17.10 14.13
C LYS A 268 -5.48 -15.83 13.51
N TYR A 269 -6.53 -15.27 14.11
CA TYR A 269 -7.14 -14.04 13.60
C TYR A 269 -6.13 -12.88 13.45
N SER A 270 -5.15 -12.81 14.38
CA SER A 270 -4.07 -11.83 14.34
C SER A 270 -3.17 -11.89 13.10
N GLU A 271 -3.17 -13.02 12.38
CA GLU A 271 -2.39 -13.29 11.16
C GLU A 271 -3.23 -13.14 9.88
N CYS A 272 -4.51 -12.81 10.02
CA CYS A 272 -5.46 -12.63 8.93
C CYS A 272 -5.60 -11.15 8.56
N VAL A 273 -5.71 -10.87 7.26
CA VAL A 273 -5.93 -9.54 6.73
C VAL A 273 -7.05 -9.60 5.71
N LEU A 274 -8.16 -8.92 5.98
CA LEU A 274 -9.17 -8.60 4.99
C LEU A 274 -8.90 -7.20 4.47
N LEU A 275 -8.84 -7.03 3.15
CA LEU A 275 -8.70 -5.72 2.54
C LEU A 275 -10.02 -4.96 2.58
N ASP A 276 -9.93 -3.68 2.91
CA ASP A 276 -10.99 -2.71 2.66
C ASP A 276 -11.38 -2.76 1.18
N GLU A 277 -12.66 -2.55 0.87
CA GLU A 277 -13.18 -2.73 -0.48
C GLU A 277 -12.41 -1.92 -1.55
N MET A 278 -11.96 -0.73 -1.18
CA MET A 278 -11.20 0.19 -2.04
C MET A 278 -9.76 -0.27 -2.29
N ASP A 279 -9.22 -1.12 -1.42
CA ASP A 279 -7.86 -1.66 -1.51
C ASP A 279 -7.81 -2.97 -2.30
N ARG A 280 -8.97 -3.54 -2.65
CA ARG A 280 -9.13 -4.76 -3.48
C ARG A 280 -8.90 -4.51 -4.96
N ASN A 281 -7.77 -3.90 -5.29
CA ASN A 281 -7.42 -3.48 -6.64
C ASN A 281 -6.33 -4.36 -7.27
N TYR A 282 -5.71 -5.26 -6.50
CA TYR A 282 -4.68 -6.17 -7.01
C TYR A 282 -5.34 -7.29 -7.82
N VAL A 283 -5.21 -7.22 -9.15
CA VAL A 283 -5.85 -8.16 -10.08
C VAL A 283 -5.08 -9.48 -10.17
N ILE A 284 -5.81 -10.59 -10.07
CA ILE A 284 -5.34 -11.92 -10.41
C ILE A 284 -6.00 -12.36 -11.71
N ASN A 285 -5.20 -12.58 -12.75
CA ASN A 285 -5.71 -12.96 -14.06
C ASN A 285 -6.34 -14.37 -14.04
N ARG A 286 -7.27 -14.61 -14.97
CA ARG A 286 -7.78 -15.95 -15.26
C ARG A 286 -6.91 -16.58 -16.34
N ALA A 287 -6.53 -17.84 -16.18
CA ALA A 287 -5.67 -18.54 -17.13
C ALA A 287 -6.23 -18.57 -18.56
N LYS A 288 -7.56 -18.51 -18.74
CA LYS A 288 -8.19 -18.47 -20.07
C LYS A 288 -8.06 -17.11 -20.78
N SER A 289 -7.92 -16.02 -20.03
CA SER A 289 -7.92 -14.65 -20.56
C SER A 289 -6.54 -14.00 -20.60
N SER A 290 -5.52 -14.63 -20.03
CA SER A 290 -4.13 -14.18 -20.09
C SER A 290 -3.42 -14.74 -21.32
N GLU A 291 -2.61 -13.92 -21.99
CA GLU A 291 -1.77 -14.30 -23.14
C GLU A 291 -0.89 -15.53 -22.84
N ASP A 292 -0.28 -15.56 -21.66
CA ASP A 292 0.63 -16.64 -21.21
C ASP A 292 -0.09 -17.87 -20.62
N LYS A 293 -1.43 -17.86 -20.58
CA LYS A 293 -2.27 -18.85 -19.89
C LYS A 293 -1.91 -19.06 -18.40
N VAL A 294 -1.61 -17.97 -17.71
CA VAL A 294 -1.18 -17.91 -16.30
C VAL A 294 -2.25 -17.23 -15.47
N GLY A 295 -2.65 -17.87 -14.37
CA GLY A 295 -3.67 -17.34 -13.46
C GLY A 295 -4.64 -18.40 -12.98
N MET A 296 -5.73 -17.96 -12.33
CA MET A 296 -6.70 -18.89 -11.77
C MET A 296 -7.50 -19.61 -12.88
N GLY A 297 -7.56 -20.94 -12.78
CA GLY A 297 -8.31 -21.81 -13.68
C GLY A 297 -9.77 -22.01 -13.25
N GLN A 298 -10.40 -23.07 -13.75
CA GLN A 298 -11.77 -23.44 -13.37
C GLN A 298 -11.91 -23.99 -11.94
N SER A 299 -10.80 -24.34 -11.29
CA SER A 299 -10.76 -24.74 -9.87
C SER A 299 -10.83 -23.49 -8.99
N ASN A 300 -11.46 -23.62 -7.82
CA ASN A 300 -11.42 -22.58 -6.79
C ASN A 300 -10.06 -22.52 -6.07
N VAL A 301 -9.22 -23.54 -6.22
CA VAL A 301 -7.85 -23.55 -5.69
C VAL A 301 -6.80 -23.48 -6.80
N TRP A 302 -5.76 -22.67 -6.62
CA TRP A 302 -4.60 -22.56 -7.50
C TRP A 302 -3.30 -22.47 -6.69
N TYR A 303 -2.30 -23.28 -7.07
CA TYR A 303 -1.04 -23.45 -6.33
C TYR A 303 0.11 -22.58 -6.87
N ALA A 304 -0.06 -22.02 -8.08
CA ALA A 304 0.88 -21.10 -8.74
C ALA A 304 2.37 -21.53 -8.70
N ASN A 305 2.65 -22.81 -8.97
CA ASN A 305 3.99 -23.40 -8.81
C ASN A 305 4.45 -24.28 -9.98
N LYS A 306 3.73 -24.30 -11.11
CA LYS A 306 4.05 -25.19 -12.24
C LYS A 306 4.95 -24.56 -13.29
N LYS A 307 4.89 -23.24 -13.49
CA LYS A 307 5.65 -22.52 -14.52
C LYS A 307 6.36 -21.31 -13.94
N ALA A 308 7.42 -20.85 -14.60
CA ALA A 308 8.19 -19.68 -14.19
C ALA A 308 7.32 -18.42 -14.06
N GLU A 309 6.33 -18.25 -14.93
CA GLU A 309 5.40 -17.14 -14.89
C GLU A 309 4.42 -17.23 -13.71
N GLU A 310 4.03 -18.45 -13.30
CA GLU A 310 3.21 -18.65 -12.09
C GLU A 310 4.02 -18.31 -10.83
N ILE A 311 5.27 -18.74 -10.79
CA ILE A 311 6.21 -18.43 -9.70
C ILE A 311 6.41 -16.92 -9.60
N LYS A 312 6.54 -16.22 -10.74
CA LYS A 312 6.61 -14.76 -10.76
C LYS A 312 5.35 -14.10 -10.18
N VAL A 313 4.15 -14.59 -10.54
CA VAL A 313 2.90 -14.08 -9.93
C VAL A 313 2.88 -14.33 -8.42
N LYS A 314 3.29 -15.52 -7.96
CA LYS A 314 3.43 -15.84 -6.54
C LYS A 314 4.36 -14.83 -5.84
N GLN A 315 5.54 -14.56 -6.40
CA GLN A 315 6.52 -13.61 -5.86
C GLN A 315 5.98 -12.18 -5.84
N ASP A 316 5.33 -11.72 -6.91
CA ASP A 316 4.71 -10.40 -6.99
C ASP A 316 3.64 -10.20 -5.92
N VAL A 317 2.81 -11.22 -5.70
CA VAL A 317 1.76 -11.18 -4.67
C VAL A 317 2.34 -11.23 -3.25
N LEU A 318 3.36 -12.05 -3.01
CA LEU A 318 4.02 -12.08 -1.70
C LEU A 318 4.69 -10.73 -1.39
N ARG A 319 5.34 -10.09 -2.38
CA ARG A 319 5.83 -8.71 -2.24
C ARG A 319 4.72 -7.72 -1.93
N TYR A 320 3.57 -7.82 -2.61
CA TYR A 320 2.40 -6.98 -2.31
C TYR A 320 1.92 -7.17 -0.86
N ILE A 321 1.82 -8.42 -0.40
CA ILE A 321 1.38 -8.80 0.95
C ILE A 321 2.38 -8.34 2.03
N ASP A 322 3.69 -8.40 1.77
CA ASP A 322 4.71 -7.93 2.71
C ASP A 322 4.85 -6.41 2.70
N ASN A 323 4.67 -5.75 1.56
CA ASN A 323 4.57 -4.30 1.51
C ASN A 323 3.31 -3.79 2.21
N TYR A 324 2.23 -4.57 2.21
CA TYR A 324 1.03 -4.25 2.99
C TYR A 324 1.30 -4.32 4.50
N LYS A 325 2.24 -5.17 4.98
CA LYS A 325 2.64 -5.22 6.41
C LYS A 325 3.26 -3.91 6.90
N ASN A 326 3.78 -3.07 6.02
CA ASN A 326 4.35 -1.76 6.37
C ASN A 326 3.29 -0.65 6.46
N ALA A 327 2.03 -0.95 6.18
CA ALA A 327 0.90 -0.06 6.42
C ALA A 327 0.21 -0.47 7.74
N GLU A 328 0.37 0.33 8.79
CA GLU A 328 -0.30 0.19 10.10
C GLU A 328 -1.83 0.43 10.02
N ASN A 329 -2.52 -0.25 9.11
CA ASN A 329 -3.97 -0.39 9.08
C ASN A 329 -4.38 -1.72 9.74
N LYS A 330 -4.04 -1.92 11.01
CA LYS A 330 -5.05 -2.52 11.91
C LYS A 330 -6.02 -1.41 12.28
N ARG A 331 -6.78 -0.92 11.28
CA ARG A 331 -7.94 -0.08 11.53
C ARG A 331 -8.87 -0.89 12.41
N ASN A 332 -9.41 -0.27 13.44
CA ASN A 332 -10.43 -0.86 14.29
C ASN A 332 -11.45 -1.56 13.40
N PHE A 333 -11.41 -2.89 13.36
CA PHE A 333 -12.58 -3.66 12.98
C PHE A 333 -13.69 -3.09 13.85
N ILE A 334 -14.78 -2.64 13.23
CA ILE A 334 -16.02 -2.53 13.98
C ILE A 334 -16.20 -3.95 14.51
N LYS A 335 -15.88 -4.18 15.79
CA LYS A 335 -16.13 -5.46 16.41
C LYS A 335 -17.62 -5.72 16.15
N PRO A 336 -17.98 -6.83 15.51
CA PRO A 336 -19.37 -7.24 15.48
C PRO A 336 -19.90 -7.11 16.89
N ILE A 337 -21.08 -6.52 17.01
CA ILE A 337 -21.82 -6.54 18.26
C ILE A 337 -21.88 -8.04 18.64
N PRO A 338 -21.34 -8.46 19.81
CA PRO A 338 -21.31 -9.88 20.14
C PRO A 338 -22.72 -10.47 20.02
N GLU A 339 -22.84 -11.73 19.60
CA GLU A 339 -24.13 -12.35 19.19
C GLU A 339 -25.24 -12.16 20.24
N ASP A 340 -24.88 -12.18 21.53
CA ASP A 340 -25.75 -11.91 22.67
C ASP A 340 -26.40 -10.51 22.64
N LYS A 341 -25.68 -9.53 22.09
CA LYS A 341 -26.15 -8.16 21.89
C LYS A 341 -26.82 -7.97 20.53
N GLU A 342 -26.54 -8.79 19.52
CA GLU A 342 -27.20 -8.70 18.22
C GLU A 342 -28.67 -9.12 18.30
N GLU A 343 -28.98 -10.18 19.06
CA GLU A 343 -30.37 -10.54 19.38
C GLU A 343 -31.09 -9.45 20.17
N GLN A 344 -30.41 -8.83 21.14
CA GLN A 344 -30.96 -7.71 21.90
C GLN A 344 -31.25 -6.49 21.02
N VAL A 345 -30.38 -6.20 20.05
CA VAL A 345 -30.57 -5.10 19.09
C VAL A 345 -31.72 -5.41 18.12
N LYS A 346 -31.81 -6.64 17.59
CA LYS A 346 -32.93 -7.06 16.74
C LYS A 346 -34.26 -7.01 17.49
N HIS A 347 -34.28 -7.46 18.74
CA HIS A 347 -35.44 -7.34 19.62
C HIS A 347 -35.81 -5.88 19.85
N ALA A 348 -34.84 -5.03 20.23
CA ALA A 348 -35.06 -3.60 20.48
C ALA A 348 -35.58 -2.84 19.24
N LEU A 349 -35.09 -3.17 18.04
CA LEU A 349 -35.57 -2.60 16.78
C LEU A 349 -37.02 -3.00 16.44
N GLY A 350 -37.51 -4.11 17.00
CA GLY A 350 -38.86 -4.62 16.84
C GLY A 350 -39.87 -4.11 17.89
N LEU A 351 -39.40 -3.40 18.92
CA LEU A 351 -40.26 -2.84 19.97
C LEU A 351 -40.78 -1.45 19.57
N ASP A 352 -41.99 -1.12 20.04
CA ASP A 352 -42.44 0.27 20.07
C ASP A 352 -41.74 1.09 21.15
N ASP A 353 -41.82 2.42 21.04
CA ASP A 353 -41.10 3.35 21.91
C ASP A 353 -41.46 3.17 23.40
N GLU A 354 -42.69 2.74 23.72
CA GLU A 354 -43.17 2.58 25.10
C GLU A 354 -42.60 1.29 25.71
N SER A 355 -42.64 0.19 24.96
CA SER A 355 -42.06 -1.10 25.33
C SER A 355 -40.52 -1.05 25.39
N LEU A 356 -39.89 -0.35 24.45
CA LEU A 356 -38.44 -0.16 24.44
C LEU A 356 -37.96 0.63 25.66
N LYS A 357 -38.74 1.62 26.08
CA LYS A 357 -38.47 2.41 27.28
C LYS A 357 -38.55 1.56 28.55
N GLU A 358 -39.57 0.72 28.70
CA GLU A 358 -39.68 -0.21 29.85
C GLU A 358 -38.48 -1.17 29.91
N TYR A 359 -38.06 -1.73 28.77
CA TYR A 359 -36.89 -2.60 28.71
C TYR A 359 -35.59 -1.86 29.08
N ALA A 360 -35.39 -0.65 28.56
CA ALA A 360 -34.21 0.17 28.86
C ALA A 360 -34.12 0.57 30.34
N GLU A 361 -35.25 0.90 30.97
CA GLU A 361 -35.33 1.22 32.40
C GLU A 361 -35.05 -0.01 33.28
N ALA A 362 -35.47 -1.20 32.84
CA ALA A 362 -35.18 -2.44 33.53
C ALA A 362 -33.72 -2.93 33.40
N THR A 363 -32.96 -2.45 32.39
CA THR A 363 -31.55 -2.82 32.17
C THR A 363 -30.53 -1.88 32.81
N VAL A 364 -30.98 -0.89 33.59
CA VAL A 364 -30.08 0.11 34.19
C VAL A 364 -29.15 -0.54 35.23
N SER A 365 -27.90 -0.77 34.81
CA SER A 365 -26.78 -0.99 35.73
C SER A 365 -26.40 0.34 36.40
N LYS A 366 -26.26 0.34 37.72
CA LYS A 366 -25.89 1.54 38.50
C LYS A 366 -24.46 2.01 38.28
N GLU A 367 -23.59 1.20 37.67
CA GLU A 367 -22.20 1.58 37.40
C GLU A 367 -21.82 1.38 35.92
N PRO A 368 -21.15 2.38 35.30
CA PRO A 368 -20.67 2.26 33.94
C PRO A 368 -19.46 1.32 33.86
N VAL A 369 -19.55 0.30 33.00
CA VAL A 369 -18.41 -0.57 32.70
C VAL A 369 -17.43 0.19 31.82
N ALA A 370 -16.26 0.53 32.38
CA ALA A 370 -15.19 1.18 31.64
C ALA A 370 -14.34 0.14 30.89
N VAL A 371 -14.19 0.33 29.58
CA VAL A 371 -13.27 -0.47 28.75
C VAL A 371 -12.11 0.42 28.34
N SER A 372 -10.88 0.02 28.70
CA SER A 372 -9.67 0.74 28.29
C SER A 372 -9.26 0.34 26.87
N VAL A 373 -9.05 1.34 26.00
CA VAL A 373 -8.54 1.15 24.64
C VAL A 373 -7.28 1.99 24.47
N SER A 374 -6.17 1.37 24.08
CA SER A 374 -4.91 2.06 23.78
C SER A 374 -4.74 2.22 22.26
N THR A 375 -4.55 3.46 21.79
CA THR A 375 -4.38 3.77 20.36
C THR A 375 -3.04 4.47 20.13
N LYS A 376 -2.20 3.97 19.22
CA LYS A 376 -1.01 4.71 18.74
C LYS A 376 -1.46 5.80 17.75
N ARG A 377 -0.94 7.01 17.93
CA ARG A 377 -1.26 8.20 17.14
C ARG A 377 0.00 8.64 16.41
N PHE A 378 -0.06 8.80 15.09
CA PHE A 378 1.00 9.49 14.36
C PHE A 378 1.13 10.91 14.89
N GLU A 379 2.36 11.33 15.18
CA GLU A 379 2.66 12.71 15.52
C GLU A 379 2.43 13.56 14.27
N ARG A 380 1.33 14.31 14.28
CA ARG A 380 0.97 15.22 13.18
C ARG A 380 1.51 16.58 13.52
N SER A 381 2.09 17.26 12.54
CA SER A 381 2.60 18.61 12.74
C SER A 381 1.47 19.55 13.15
N ALA A 382 1.56 20.07 14.37
CA ALA A 382 0.63 21.07 14.89
C ALA A 382 0.62 22.32 13.99
N TYR A 383 1.73 22.64 13.35
CA TYR A 383 1.88 23.76 12.42
C TYR A 383 1.07 23.54 11.13
N ILE A 384 1.14 22.34 10.54
CA ILE A 384 0.39 22.01 9.32
C ILE A 384 -1.10 21.95 9.62
N ALA A 385 -1.47 21.35 10.76
CA ALA A 385 -2.85 21.29 11.21
C ALA A 385 -3.45 22.69 11.43
N GLU A 386 -2.71 23.59 12.07
CA GLU A 386 -3.14 24.97 12.29
C GLU A 386 -3.17 25.78 10.98
N TYR A 387 -2.17 25.60 10.11
CA TYR A 387 -2.13 26.25 8.79
C TYR A 387 -3.35 25.87 7.95
N ALA A 388 -3.69 24.58 7.87
CA ALA A 388 -4.86 24.11 7.12
C ALA A 388 -6.17 24.71 7.66
N LYS A 389 -6.32 24.83 8.99
CA LYS A 389 -7.50 25.45 9.62
C LYS A 389 -7.60 26.95 9.34
N ARG A 390 -6.48 27.68 9.39
CA ARG A 390 -6.44 29.12 9.05
C ARG A 390 -6.73 29.35 7.57
N ARG A 391 -6.11 28.55 6.68
CA ARG A 391 -6.36 28.60 5.23
C ARG A 391 -7.82 28.37 4.89
N ALA A 392 -8.51 27.51 5.63
CA ALA A 392 -9.92 27.23 5.46
C ALA A 392 -10.84 28.35 5.99
N ASN A 393 -10.34 29.30 6.78
CA ASN A 393 -11.06 30.47 7.29
C ASN A 393 -12.44 30.14 7.89
N GLY A 394 -12.52 29.05 8.66
CA GLY A 394 -13.77 28.62 9.29
C GLY A 394 -14.80 28.02 8.33
N ILE A 395 -14.44 27.74 7.08
CA ILE A 395 -15.30 27.11 6.06
C ILE A 395 -14.76 25.71 5.74
N CYS A 396 -15.64 24.71 5.75
CA CYS A 396 -15.29 23.35 5.39
C CYS A 396 -14.82 23.25 3.93
N GLN A 397 -13.63 22.68 3.71
CA GLN A 397 -13.08 22.57 2.36
C GLN A 397 -13.81 21.54 1.47
N LEU A 398 -14.63 20.64 2.04
CA LEU A 398 -15.46 19.70 1.28
C LEU A 398 -16.85 20.28 0.95
N CYS A 399 -17.69 20.53 1.96
CA CYS A 399 -19.07 20.96 1.73
C CYS A 399 -19.24 22.46 1.49
N LYS A 400 -18.19 23.26 1.71
CA LYS A 400 -18.20 24.74 1.55
C LYS A 400 -19.09 25.50 2.54
N GLU A 401 -19.62 24.81 3.54
CA GLU A 401 -20.37 25.43 4.63
C GLU A 401 -19.45 25.90 5.76
N PRO A 402 -19.86 26.93 6.54
CA PRO A 402 -19.17 27.30 7.78
C PRO A 402 -19.05 26.13 8.76
N ALA A 403 -18.06 26.20 9.66
CA ALA A 403 -17.95 25.26 10.75
C ALA A 403 -19.27 25.21 11.55
N PRO A 404 -19.76 24.01 11.91
CA PRO A 404 -21.09 23.85 12.50
C PRO A 404 -21.21 24.44 13.90
N PHE A 405 -20.09 24.65 14.59
CA PHE A 405 -20.03 25.29 15.89
C PHE A 405 -18.64 25.89 16.13
N LYS A 406 -18.52 26.66 17.22
CA LYS A 406 -17.27 27.25 17.69
C LYS A 406 -16.75 26.52 18.92
N LYS A 407 -15.44 26.52 19.10
CA LYS A 407 -14.78 26.12 20.35
C LYS A 407 -15.06 27.14 21.46
N PRO A 408 -14.76 26.81 22.74
CA PRO A 408 -14.90 27.75 23.86
C PRO A 408 -14.15 29.07 23.66
N ASP A 409 -13.03 29.06 22.92
CA ASP A 409 -12.25 30.25 22.56
C ASP A 409 -12.85 31.09 21.43
N GLY A 410 -14.02 30.72 20.91
CA GLY A 410 -14.71 31.40 19.82
C GLY A 410 -14.22 31.04 18.41
N THR A 411 -13.19 30.19 18.28
CA THR A 411 -12.67 29.76 16.98
C THR A 411 -13.59 28.72 16.30
N PRO A 412 -13.75 28.74 14.95
CA PRO A 412 -14.51 27.73 14.23
C PRO A 412 -13.99 26.30 14.47
N PHE A 413 -14.88 25.33 14.70
CA PHE A 413 -14.50 23.93 14.89
C PHE A 413 -14.36 23.20 13.55
N LEU A 414 -13.11 23.01 13.12
CA LEU A 414 -12.73 22.20 11.95
C LEU A 414 -11.64 21.19 12.32
N GLU A 415 -11.71 20.03 11.70
CA GLU A 415 -10.78 18.91 11.85
C GLU A 415 -9.90 18.78 10.60
N THR A 416 -8.63 18.39 10.78
CA THR A 416 -7.69 18.24 9.67
C THR A 416 -7.72 16.83 9.12
N HIS A 417 -7.81 16.70 7.79
CA HIS A 417 -7.85 15.46 7.06
C HIS A 417 -6.78 15.47 5.97
N HIS A 418 -6.12 14.35 5.74
CA HIS A 418 -5.19 14.21 4.63
C HIS A 418 -5.92 13.70 3.39
N ILE A 419 -5.82 14.39 2.26
CA ILE A 419 -6.50 14.04 1.00
C ILE A 419 -6.04 12.65 0.53
N ILE A 420 -4.73 12.43 0.56
CA ILE A 420 -4.10 11.12 0.54
C ILE A 420 -3.79 10.80 2.01
N GLU A 421 -4.47 9.83 2.58
CA GLU A 421 -4.28 9.47 3.99
C GLU A 421 -2.81 9.12 4.27
N LEU A 422 -2.30 9.51 5.45
CA LEU A 422 -0.92 9.18 5.86
C LEU A 422 -0.65 7.67 5.76
N ALA A 423 -1.65 6.85 6.10
CA ALA A 423 -1.60 5.39 6.02
C ALA A 423 -1.48 4.85 4.58
N ASN A 424 -1.83 5.65 3.57
CA ASN A 424 -1.77 5.31 2.14
C ASN A 424 -0.59 6.02 1.43
N GLY A 425 0.47 6.34 2.17
CA GLY A 425 1.65 7.02 1.64
C GLY A 425 1.49 8.53 1.43
N GLY A 426 0.43 9.13 1.97
CA GLY A 426 0.25 10.58 1.97
C GLY A 426 1.28 11.27 2.85
N SER A 427 1.79 12.42 2.42
CA SER A 427 2.70 13.23 3.22
C SER A 427 1.93 14.06 4.27
N ASP A 428 2.52 14.27 5.44
CA ASP A 428 2.04 15.32 6.36
C ASP A 428 2.53 16.66 5.83
N SER A 429 1.81 17.23 4.86
CA SER A 429 2.16 18.45 4.14
C SER A 429 0.96 19.38 3.99
N ILE A 430 1.23 20.67 3.74
CA ILE A 430 0.17 21.66 3.49
C ILE A 430 -0.65 21.34 2.23
N ASP A 431 -0.04 20.67 1.25
CA ASP A 431 -0.66 20.29 -0.03
C ASP A 431 -1.53 19.05 0.08
N ASN A 432 -1.27 18.23 1.10
CA ASN A 432 -2.02 17.02 1.35
C ASN A 432 -3.01 17.14 2.52
N THR A 433 -2.97 18.22 3.30
CA THR A 433 -3.86 18.42 4.47
C THR A 433 -4.98 19.42 4.13
N VAL A 434 -6.21 19.15 4.54
CA VAL A 434 -7.40 20.04 4.42
C VAL A 434 -8.15 20.14 5.75
N ALA A 435 -8.90 21.22 5.96
CA ALA A 435 -9.77 21.38 7.13
C ALA A 435 -11.25 21.14 6.78
N LEU A 436 -11.89 20.23 7.51
CA LEU A 436 -13.25 19.74 7.28
C LEU A 436 -14.12 19.93 8.52
N CYS A 437 -15.43 20.09 8.34
CA CYS A 437 -16.37 19.98 9.45
C CYS A 437 -16.45 18.53 9.95
N PRO A 438 -16.86 18.28 11.20
CA PRO A 438 -16.90 16.93 11.78
C PRO A 438 -17.74 15.93 10.98
N ASN A 439 -18.82 16.38 10.34
CA ASN A 439 -19.65 15.52 9.50
C ASN A 439 -18.92 15.11 8.21
N CYS A 440 -18.28 16.04 7.52
CA CYS A 440 -17.48 15.75 6.34
C CYS A 440 -16.22 14.94 6.68
N HIS A 441 -15.58 15.25 7.80
CA HIS A 441 -14.43 14.49 8.29
C HIS A 441 -14.81 13.04 8.57
N ARG A 442 -15.92 12.79 9.29
CA ARG A 442 -16.45 11.43 9.49
C ARG A 442 -16.88 10.78 8.18
N LYS A 443 -17.53 11.50 7.25
CA LYS A 443 -17.85 10.97 5.90
C LYS A 443 -16.58 10.52 5.16
N MET A 444 -15.48 11.26 5.29
CA MET A 444 -14.21 10.90 4.69
C MET A 444 -13.48 9.77 5.42
N HIS A 445 -13.89 9.35 6.62
CA HIS A 445 -13.34 8.16 7.30
C HIS A 445 -14.23 6.93 7.16
N TYR A 446 -15.55 7.10 7.23
CA TYR A 446 -16.52 6.00 7.39
C TYR A 446 -17.60 5.96 6.30
N GLY A 447 -17.77 7.04 5.54
CA GLY A 447 -18.79 7.13 4.49
C GLY A 447 -18.28 6.65 3.14
N LYS A 448 -19.21 6.34 2.22
CA LYS A 448 -18.88 6.01 0.83
C LYS A 448 -18.27 7.25 0.15
N LYS A 449 -16.96 7.21 -0.09
CA LYS A 449 -16.20 8.30 -0.74
C LYS A 449 -16.56 8.34 -2.22
N SER A 450 -16.99 9.49 -2.74
CA SER A 450 -17.13 9.68 -4.18
C SER A 450 -15.85 10.26 -4.78
N VAL A 451 -15.57 9.94 -6.04
CA VAL A 451 -14.48 10.54 -6.81
C VAL A 451 -14.62 12.07 -6.84
N ASP A 452 -15.86 12.57 -6.86
CA ASP A 452 -16.15 14.00 -6.79
C ASP A 452 -15.78 14.64 -5.45
N ASP A 453 -15.90 13.93 -4.34
CA ASP A 453 -15.48 14.44 -3.03
C ASP A 453 -13.95 14.62 -2.98
N ILE A 454 -13.19 13.63 -3.46
CA ILE A 454 -11.72 13.72 -3.51
C ILE A 454 -11.27 14.85 -4.45
N ARG A 455 -11.89 14.95 -5.63
CA ARG A 455 -11.62 16.04 -6.59
C ARG A 455 -11.90 17.40 -5.99
N LYS A 456 -13.03 17.57 -5.28
CA LYS A 456 -13.36 18.83 -4.57
C LYS A 456 -12.31 19.19 -3.53
N LEU A 457 -11.77 18.20 -2.79
CA LEU A 457 -10.70 18.43 -1.82
C LEU A 457 -9.41 18.87 -2.51
N GLN A 458 -8.98 18.17 -3.56
CA GLN A 458 -7.80 18.52 -4.36
C GLN A 458 -7.93 19.93 -4.96
N GLU A 459 -9.05 20.24 -5.61
CA GLU A 459 -9.32 21.56 -6.17
C GLU A 459 -9.36 22.65 -5.10
N SER A 460 -9.91 22.36 -3.92
CA SER A 460 -9.94 23.32 -2.81
C SER A 460 -8.56 23.60 -2.22
N ASN A 461 -7.66 22.62 -2.26
CA ASN A 461 -6.28 22.77 -1.85
C ASN A 461 -5.45 23.51 -2.89
N ILE A 462 -5.71 23.29 -4.18
CA ILE A 462 -5.05 23.98 -5.30
C ILE A 462 -5.52 25.44 -5.40
N LYS A 463 -6.82 25.73 -5.26
CA LYS A 463 -7.38 27.09 -5.37
C LYS A 463 -6.93 28.02 -4.24
N SER A 464 -6.39 27.48 -3.15
CA SER A 464 -5.79 28.24 -2.06
C SER A 464 -4.24 28.24 -2.08
N ASN A 465 -3.63 27.41 -2.93
CA ASN A 465 -2.20 27.38 -3.26
C ASN A 465 -1.95 27.79 -4.73
N SER A 466 -2.64 28.81 -5.25
CA SER A 466 -2.25 29.42 -6.53
C SER A 466 -0.89 30.12 -6.36
N SER A 467 0.18 29.33 -6.31
CA SER A 467 1.55 29.79 -6.54
C SER A 467 1.60 30.19 -8.00
N VAL A 468 1.38 31.48 -8.20
CA VAL A 468 1.83 32.21 -9.37
C VAL A 468 3.27 31.76 -9.64
N GLY A 469 3.52 31.12 -10.79
CA GLY A 469 4.85 30.61 -11.15
C GLY A 469 5.57 31.51 -12.14
N VAL A 470 6.91 31.45 -12.19
CA VAL A 470 7.68 32.14 -13.23
C VAL A 470 7.22 31.65 -14.61
N GLY A 471 6.87 32.58 -15.49
CA GLY A 471 6.31 32.32 -16.81
C GLY A 471 4.79 32.43 -16.91
N ALA A 472 4.07 32.52 -15.78
CA ALA A 472 2.62 32.68 -15.77
C ALA A 472 2.18 34.01 -16.42
N LYS A 473 1.10 33.95 -17.20
CA LYS A 473 0.44 35.14 -17.75
C LYS A 473 -0.55 35.68 -16.73
N VAL A 474 -0.51 36.98 -16.52
CA VAL A 474 -1.37 37.69 -15.57
C VAL A 474 -2.02 38.89 -16.24
N LYS A 475 -3.14 39.33 -15.70
CA LYS A 475 -3.83 40.55 -16.09
C LYS A 475 -3.87 41.49 -14.89
N HIS A 476 -3.39 42.71 -15.08
CA HIS A 476 -3.40 43.76 -14.08
C HIS A 476 -4.38 44.85 -14.51
N THR A 477 -5.19 45.35 -13.57
CA THR A 477 -6.24 46.35 -13.84
C THR A 477 -5.72 47.61 -14.54
N ARG A 478 -4.57 48.13 -14.10
CA ARG A 478 -3.89 49.30 -14.68
C ARG A 478 -2.97 49.03 -15.88
N TYR A 479 -2.22 47.92 -15.87
CA TYR A 479 -1.11 47.68 -16.82
C TYR A 479 -1.43 46.67 -17.92
N GLY A 480 -2.64 46.08 -17.92
CA GLY A 480 -3.04 45.11 -18.93
C GLY A 480 -2.41 43.73 -18.71
N GLN A 481 -2.13 43.00 -19.79
CA GLN A 481 -1.56 41.65 -19.72
C GLN A 481 -0.04 41.69 -19.52
N GLY A 482 0.47 40.85 -18.63
CA GLY A 482 1.89 40.74 -18.34
C GLY A 482 2.34 39.31 -18.11
N LYS A 483 3.65 39.09 -18.11
CA LYS A 483 4.27 37.79 -17.86
C LYS A 483 5.24 37.90 -16.70
N ILE A 484 5.18 36.93 -15.80
CA ILE A 484 6.06 36.89 -14.64
C ILE A 484 7.39 36.31 -15.06
N ILE A 485 8.46 37.00 -14.70
CA ILE A 485 9.82 36.62 -15.10
C ILE A 485 10.68 36.19 -13.91
N GLU A 486 10.28 36.55 -12.69
CA GLU A 486 11.02 36.20 -11.47
C GLU A 486 10.08 36.30 -10.27
N ILE A 487 10.26 35.40 -9.30
CA ILE A 487 9.55 35.42 -8.01
C ILE A 487 10.58 35.20 -6.92
N ARG A 488 10.55 36.07 -5.91
CA ARG A 488 11.36 35.95 -4.69
C ARG A 488 10.45 36.19 -3.51
N ASP A 489 10.34 35.21 -2.63
CA ASP A 489 9.42 35.23 -1.48
C ASP A 489 7.98 35.56 -1.90
N ASP A 490 7.42 36.67 -1.39
CA ASP A 490 6.07 37.17 -1.69
C ASP A 490 6.01 38.11 -2.90
N ASP A 491 7.14 38.47 -3.50
CA ASP A 491 7.24 39.49 -4.55
C ASP A 491 7.49 38.85 -5.93
N ALA A 492 6.75 39.33 -6.94
CA ALA A 492 6.92 38.92 -8.33
C ALA A 492 7.35 40.10 -9.21
N THR A 493 8.37 39.88 -10.03
CA THR A 493 8.71 40.78 -11.12
C THR A 493 7.91 40.40 -12.36
N ILE A 494 7.08 41.33 -12.82
CA ILE A 494 6.16 41.16 -13.95
C ILE A 494 6.52 42.12 -15.07
N VAL A 495 6.60 41.61 -16.29
CA VAL A 495 6.79 42.40 -17.51
C VAL A 495 5.43 42.65 -18.15
N PHE A 496 5.06 43.93 -18.29
CA PHE A 496 3.91 44.41 -19.05
C PHE A 496 4.43 45.15 -20.29
N GLY A 497 4.47 44.48 -21.44
CA GLY A 497 5.10 45.02 -22.65
C GLY A 497 6.58 45.37 -22.42
N ASN A 498 6.93 46.65 -22.50
CA ASN A 498 8.30 47.15 -22.28
C ASN A 498 8.58 47.58 -20.82
N GLN A 499 7.62 47.45 -19.90
CA GLN A 499 7.77 47.87 -18.51
C GLN A 499 7.91 46.68 -17.57
N LYS A 500 8.88 46.75 -16.64
CA LYS A 500 9.02 45.82 -15.52
C LYS A 500 8.44 46.43 -14.24
N LYS A 501 7.66 45.65 -13.50
CA LYS A 501 7.07 46.05 -12.21
C LYS A 501 7.28 44.95 -11.18
N LEU A 502 7.75 45.32 -10.00
CA LEU A 502 7.78 44.45 -8.83
C LEU A 502 6.44 44.57 -8.10
N ILE A 503 5.78 43.44 -7.83
CA ILE A 503 4.46 43.42 -7.22
C ILE A 503 4.39 42.33 -6.16
N ARG A 504 3.92 42.71 -4.96
CA ARG A 504 3.68 41.79 -3.86
C ARG A 504 2.41 40.97 -4.09
N LEU A 505 2.58 39.68 -4.32
CA LEU A 505 1.54 38.74 -4.76
C LEU A 505 0.41 38.60 -3.73
N SER A 506 0.76 38.48 -2.45
CA SER A 506 -0.20 38.30 -1.37
C SER A 506 -1.21 39.45 -1.29
N SER A 507 -0.77 40.71 -1.30
CA SER A 507 -1.67 41.87 -1.26
C SER A 507 -2.45 42.10 -2.56
N ALA A 508 -1.82 41.80 -3.71
CA ALA A 508 -2.42 42.03 -5.02
C ALA A 508 -3.59 41.06 -5.31
N LEU A 509 -3.48 39.82 -4.84
CA LEU A 509 -4.55 38.82 -4.90
C LEU A 509 -5.71 39.17 -3.96
N THR A 510 -5.41 39.63 -2.74
CA THR A 510 -6.46 40.06 -1.79
C THR A 510 -7.27 41.26 -2.30
N ASN A 511 -6.61 42.20 -2.99
CA ASN A 511 -7.25 43.42 -3.51
C ASN A 511 -7.77 43.28 -4.96
N GLY A 512 -7.70 42.09 -5.57
CA GLY A 512 -8.15 41.86 -6.95
C GLY A 512 -7.39 42.65 -8.02
N ILE A 513 -6.18 43.12 -7.70
CA ILE A 513 -5.36 43.97 -8.58
C ILE A 513 -4.79 43.15 -9.74
N ILE A 514 -4.51 41.87 -9.48
CA ILE A 514 -3.97 40.91 -10.45
C ILE A 514 -4.86 39.66 -10.49
N SER A 515 -5.22 39.25 -11.69
CA SER A 515 -5.86 37.96 -11.96
C SER A 515 -4.98 37.12 -12.90
N LEU A 516 -4.91 35.81 -12.67
CA LEU A 516 -4.28 34.87 -13.61
C LEU A 516 -5.14 34.76 -14.88
N LEU A 517 -4.48 34.64 -16.04
CA LEU A 517 -5.13 34.50 -17.36
C LEU A 517 -5.32 33.04 -17.75
#